data_AF-A0A857FPB3-F1
#
_entry.id   AF-A0A857FPB3-F1
#
_cell.length_a   1.000
_cell.length_b   1.000
_cell.length_c   1.000
_cell.angle_alpha   90.00
_cell.angle_beta   90.00
_cell.angle_gamma   90.00
#
_symmetry.space_group_name_H-M   'P 1'
#
loop_
_entity.id
_entity.type
_entity.pdbx_description
1 polymer ?
#
loop_
_entity_poly.entity_id
_entity_poly.type
_entity_poly.pdbx_seq_one_letter_code
_entity_poly.pdbx_strand_id
1 'polypeptide(L)'
;MSKSPEAPVTPIVPDLQFIGWQIAEQTFSDGEGAAKLLDYLQGAAYAIGFSIWKEGGVPRGQMHYVAETIAQAGKARWVELTMDPAFIAFLSADPEGRA
;
A
#
# COMPACT_ATOMS: atom_id res chain seq x y z
N MET A 1 27.95 -31.48 17.58
CA MET A 1 27.08 -30.29 17.72
C MET A 1 25.79 -30.57 16.97
N SER A 2 24.68 -30.83 17.66
CA SER A 2 23.36 -31.00 17.03
C SER A 2 22.82 -29.63 16.66
N LYS A 3 22.54 -29.38 15.38
CA LYS A 3 21.77 -28.20 14.98
C LYS A 3 20.33 -28.38 15.47
N SER A 4 19.81 -27.39 16.18
CA SER A 4 18.36 -27.32 16.45
C SER A 4 17.61 -27.35 15.12
N PRO A 5 16.46 -28.04 15.04
CA PRO A 5 15.63 -28.00 13.85
C PRO A 5 15.16 -26.56 13.65
N GLU A 6 15.46 -25.98 12.48
CA GLU A 6 14.91 -24.69 12.07
C GLU A 6 13.39 -24.83 12.02
N ALA A 7 12.70 -23.93 12.71
CA ALA A 7 11.24 -23.87 12.64
C ALA A 7 10.83 -23.65 11.18
N PRO A 8 9.76 -24.31 10.70
CA PRO A 8 9.27 -24.07 9.36
C PRO A 8 8.94 -22.58 9.20
N VAL A 9 9.58 -21.94 8.22
CA VAL A 9 9.25 -20.57 7.82
C VAL A 9 7.91 -20.64 7.11
N THR A 10 6.84 -20.28 7.81
CA THR A 10 5.54 -20.08 7.17
C THR A 10 5.66 -18.88 6.24
N PRO A 11 5.37 -19.02 4.94
CA PRO A 11 5.35 -17.88 4.03
C PRO A 11 4.29 -16.89 4.52
N ILE A 12 4.72 -15.68 4.89
CA ILE A 12 3.78 -14.59 5.14
C ILE A 12 3.22 -14.21 3.76
N VAL A 13 1.96 -14.54 3.50
CA VAL A 13 1.25 -14.02 2.33
C VAL A 13 0.98 -12.54 2.60
N PRO A 14 1.56 -11.61 1.81
CA PRO A 14 1.36 -10.19 2.05
C PRO A 14 -0.11 -9.82 1.84
N ASP A 15 -0.67 -9.09 2.80
CA ASP A 15 -2.01 -8.52 2.69
C ASP A 15 -1.97 -7.35 1.69
N LEU A 16 -2.40 -7.64 0.45
CA LEU A 16 -2.37 -6.69 -0.66
C LEU A 16 -3.26 -5.47 -0.42
N GLN A 17 -4.36 -5.65 0.31
CA GLN A 17 -5.26 -4.56 0.65
C GLN A 17 -4.60 -3.62 1.66
N PHE A 18 -4.03 -4.19 2.73
CA PHE A 18 -3.30 -3.43 3.74
C PHE A 18 -2.14 -2.63 3.13
N ILE A 19 -1.38 -3.22 2.20
CA ILE A 19 -0.30 -2.52 1.50
C ILE A 19 -0.84 -1.30 0.75
N GLY A 20 -1.92 -1.47 -0.01
CA GLY A 20 -2.55 -0.36 -0.73
C GLY A 20 -3.01 0.76 0.22
N TRP A 21 -3.60 0.38 1.35
CA TRP A 21 -4.02 1.31 2.40
C TRP A 21 -2.86 2.11 2.97
N GLN A 22 -1.75 1.46 3.31
CA GLN A 22 -0.59 2.13 3.88
C GLN A 22 0.04 3.13 2.91
N ILE A 23 0.09 2.84 1.60
CA ILE A 23 0.55 3.80 0.59
C ILE A 23 -0.36 5.04 0.57
N ALA A 24 -1.68 4.83 0.62
CA ALA A 24 -2.63 5.93 0.65
C ALA A 24 -2.53 6.78 1.93
N GLU A 25 -2.47 6.13 3.10
CA GLU A 25 -2.34 6.79 4.40
C GLU A 25 -1.05 7.58 4.52
N GLN A 26 0.07 7.04 4.06
CA GLN A 26 1.35 7.75 4.06
C GLN A 26 1.28 8.98 3.15
N THR A 27 0.85 8.80 1.90
CA THR A 27 0.73 9.91 0.92
C THR A 27 -0.14 11.03 1.48
N PHE A 28 -1.24 10.66 2.12
CA PHE A 28 -2.19 11.60 2.70
C PHE A 28 -1.61 12.32 3.93
N SER A 29 -0.93 11.59 4.81
CA SER A 29 -0.28 12.15 6.00
C SER A 29 0.87 13.09 5.64
N ASP A 30 1.54 12.85 4.51
CA ASP A 30 2.58 13.73 3.96
C ASP A 30 2.00 15.01 3.31
N GLY A 31 0.68 15.16 3.27
CA GLY A 31 0.00 16.31 2.64
C GLY A 31 0.11 16.32 1.11
N GLU A 32 0.48 15.20 0.50
CA GLU A 32 0.67 15.07 -0.94
C GLU A 32 -0.67 14.94 -1.67
N GLY A 33 -0.69 15.29 -2.95
CA GLY A 33 -1.90 15.25 -3.77
C GLY A 33 -2.21 13.87 -4.38
N ALA A 34 -3.43 13.72 -4.89
CA ALA A 34 -3.89 12.51 -5.58
C ALA A 34 -3.01 12.12 -6.79
N ALA A 35 -2.34 13.08 -7.44
CA ALA A 35 -1.38 12.78 -8.50
C ALA A 35 -0.17 11.99 -7.98
N LYS A 36 0.37 12.40 -6.82
CA LYS A 36 1.50 11.73 -6.18
C LYS A 36 1.12 10.32 -5.70
N LEU A 37 -0.10 10.17 -5.19
CA LEU A 37 -0.65 8.85 -4.85
C LEU A 37 -0.62 7.91 -6.06
N LEU A 38 -1.07 8.36 -7.23
CA LEU A 38 -1.12 7.51 -8.43
C LEU A 38 0.28 7.04 -8.84
N ASP A 39 1.27 7.92 -8.79
CA ASP A 39 2.67 7.58 -9.07
C ASP A 39 3.20 6.52 -8.08
N TYR A 40 2.94 6.72 -6.78
CA TYR A 40 3.36 5.78 -5.73
C TYR A 40 2.65 4.44 -5.84
N LEU A 41 1.34 4.42 -6.05
CA LEU A 41 0.60 3.17 -6.26
C LEU A 41 1.10 2.43 -7.50
N GLN A 42 1.34 3.12 -8.61
CA GLN A 42 1.82 2.48 -9.83
C GLN A 42 3.22 1.89 -9.63
N GLY A 43 4.15 2.65 -9.05
CA GLY A 43 5.53 2.19 -8.82
C GLY A 43 5.62 1.09 -7.77
N ALA A 44 5.04 1.30 -6.59
CA ALA A 44 5.13 0.37 -5.47
C ALA A 44 4.37 -0.93 -5.77
N ALA A 45 3.15 -0.85 -6.30
CA ALA A 45 2.38 -2.06 -6.61
C ALA A 45 3.04 -2.91 -7.69
N TYR A 46 3.65 -2.29 -8.71
CA TYR A 46 4.42 -3.02 -9.72
C TYR A 46 5.64 -3.70 -9.10
N ALA A 47 6.43 -2.98 -8.29
CA ALA A 47 7.61 -3.53 -7.64
C ALA A 47 7.28 -4.71 -6.71
N ILE A 48 6.18 -4.62 -5.97
CA ILE A 48 5.70 -5.68 -5.08
C ILE A 48 5.20 -6.88 -5.87
N GLY A 49 4.35 -6.66 -6.88
CA GLY A 49 3.88 -7.74 -7.77
C GLY A 49 5.05 -8.48 -8.44
N PHE A 50 6.04 -7.74 -8.95
CA PHE A 50 7.25 -8.29 -9.54
C PHE A 50 8.07 -9.12 -8.53
N SER A 51 8.20 -8.63 -7.29
CA SER A 51 8.96 -9.33 -6.23
C SER A 51 8.29 -10.65 -5.85
N ILE A 52 6.98 -10.65 -5.64
CA ILE A 52 6.20 -11.86 -5.32
C ILE A 52 6.30 -12.88 -6.46
N TRP A 53 6.24 -12.44 -7.72
CA TRP A 53 6.47 -13.34 -8.86
C TRP A 53 7.89 -13.91 -8.84
N LYS A 54 8.91 -13.06 -8.68
CA LYS A 54 10.31 -13.46 -8.71
C LYS A 54 10.66 -14.48 -7.61
N GLU A 55 10.00 -14.38 -6.46
CA GLU A 55 10.16 -15.29 -5.32
C GLU A 55 9.30 -16.57 -5.45
N GLY A 56 8.54 -16.71 -6.53
CA GLY A 56 7.70 -17.89 -6.78
C GLY A 56 6.38 -17.89 -6.00
N GLY A 57 6.00 -16.77 -5.38
CA GLY A 57 4.74 -16.62 -4.66
C GLY A 57 3.50 -16.62 -5.57
N VAL A 58 3.64 -16.15 -6.82
CA VAL A 58 2.59 -16.22 -7.84
C VAL A 58 3.17 -16.52 -9.25
N PRO A 59 2.38 -17.11 -10.17
CA PRO A 59 2.74 -17.19 -11.58
C PRO A 59 2.94 -15.81 -12.20
N ARG A 60 3.82 -15.70 -13.21
CA ARG A 60 4.09 -14.43 -13.92
C ARG A 60 2.81 -13.73 -14.42
N GLY A 61 1.84 -14.52 -14.92
CA GLY A 61 0.56 -13.99 -15.41
C GLY A 61 -0.31 -13.34 -14.32
N GLN A 62 -0.06 -13.64 -13.03
CA GLN A 62 -0.78 -13.07 -11.90
C GLN A 62 -0.08 -11.86 -11.27
N MET A 63 1.13 -11.51 -11.71
CA MET A 63 1.86 -10.32 -11.25
C MET A 63 1.03 -9.05 -11.40
N HIS A 64 0.37 -8.90 -12.56
CA HIS A 64 -0.49 -7.76 -12.84
C HIS A 64 -1.71 -7.70 -11.91
N TYR A 65 -2.31 -8.85 -11.59
CA TYR A 65 -3.44 -8.92 -10.68
C TYR A 65 -3.08 -8.49 -9.26
N VAL A 66 -1.89 -8.89 -8.79
CA VAL A 66 -1.34 -8.46 -7.50
C VAL A 66 -1.15 -6.94 -7.46
N ALA A 67 -0.48 -6.39 -8.48
CA ALA A 67 -0.25 -4.96 -8.58
C ALA A 67 -1.56 -4.16 -8.68
N GLU A 68 -2.52 -4.66 -9.46
CA GLU A 68 -3.84 -4.02 -9.60
C GLU A 68 -4.61 -4.04 -8.27
N THR A 69 -4.57 -5.15 -7.52
CA THR A 69 -5.25 -5.27 -6.22
C THR A 69 -4.73 -4.24 -5.22
N ILE A 70 -3.40 -4.08 -5.12
CA ILE A 70 -2.78 -3.05 -4.26
C ILE A 70 -3.21 -1.65 -4.70
N ALA A 71 -3.15 -1.38 -6.01
CA ALA A 71 -3.49 -0.06 -6.55
C ALA A 71 -4.96 0.31 -6.32
N GLN A 72 -5.89 -0.65 -6.47
CA GLN A 72 -7.31 -0.43 -6.22
C GLN A 72 -7.60 -0.20 -4.73
N ALA A 73 -6.97 -0.98 -3.85
CA ALA A 73 -7.12 -0.79 -2.41
C ALA A 73 -6.65 0.59 -1.95
N GLY A 74 -5.52 1.07 -2.47
CA GLY A 74 -5.01 2.41 -2.16
C GLY A 74 -5.91 3.53 -2.69
N LYS A 75 -6.43 3.41 -3.91
CA LYS A 75 -7.40 4.37 -4.47
C LYS A 75 -8.68 4.44 -3.64
N ALA A 76 -9.21 3.29 -3.22
CA ALA A 76 -10.40 3.23 -2.38
C ALA A 76 -10.15 3.92 -1.03
N ARG A 77 -9.02 3.60 -0.38
CA ARG A 77 -8.64 4.22 0.89
C ARG A 77 -8.46 5.74 0.78
N TRP A 78 -7.90 6.21 -0.33
CA TRP A 78 -7.76 7.64 -0.58
C TRP A 78 -9.09 8.38 -0.61
N VAL A 79 -10.12 7.79 -1.25
CA VAL A 79 -11.47 8.35 -1.27
C VAL A 79 -12.02 8.45 0.15
N GLU A 80 -11.86 7.40 0.96
CA GLU A 80 -12.28 7.42 2.37
C GLU A 80 -11.59 8.53 3.16
N LEU A 81 -10.27 8.66 3.05
CA LEU A 81 -9.48 9.66 3.76
C LEU A 81 -9.85 11.09 3.38
N THR A 82 -10.05 11.35 2.08
CA THR A 82 -10.39 12.69 1.57
C THR A 82 -11.85 13.09 1.77
N MET A 83 -12.74 12.12 2.00
CA MET A 83 -14.15 12.36 2.33
C MET A 83 -14.45 12.30 3.83
N ASP A 84 -13.46 11.96 4.66
CA ASP A 84 -13.63 11.84 6.11
C ASP A 84 -13.98 13.21 6.72
N PRO A 85 -15.17 13.38 7.32
CA PRO A 85 -15.57 14.63 7.98
C PRO A 85 -14.60 15.07 9.07
N ALA A 86 -13.92 14.14 9.75
CA ALA A 86 -12.90 14.47 10.75
C ALA A 86 -11.65 15.09 10.10
N PHE A 87 -11.27 14.58 8.93
CA PHE A 87 -10.18 15.16 8.15
C PHE A 87 -10.56 16.49 7.50
N ILE A 88 -11.77 16.60 6.95
CA ILE A 88 -12.30 17.87 6.43
C ILE A 88 -12.36 18.91 7.55
N ALA A 89 -12.78 18.51 8.75
CA ALA A 89 -12.79 19.37 9.94
C ALA A 89 -11.37 19.73 10.39
N PHE A 90 -10.41 18.80 10.35
CA PHE A 90 -8.99 19.05 10.62
C PHE A 90 -8.40 20.09 9.64
N LEU A 91 -8.58 19.91 8.33
CA LEU A 91 -8.14 20.88 7.31
C LEU A 91 -8.79 22.25 7.48
N SER A 92 -10.06 22.27 7.89
CA SER A 92 -10.79 23.53 8.12
C SER A 92 -10.40 24.22 9.43
N ALA A 93 -9.77 23.48 10.35
CA ALA A 93 -9.31 23.98 11.65
C ALA A 93 -7.85 24.47 11.62
N ASP A 94 -7.07 24.12 10.60
CA ASP A 94 -5.68 24.56 10.42
C ASP A 94 -5.52 25.46 9.18
N PRO A 95 -5.60 26.79 9.33
CA PRO A 95 -5.57 27.73 8.21
C PRO A 95 -4.16 27.94 7.63
N GLU A 96 -3.09 27.42 8.24
CA GLU A 96 -1.71 27.72 7.81
C GLU A 96 -0.86 26.50 7.43
N GLY A 97 -1.35 25.27 7.58
CA GLY A 97 -0.72 24.08 7.00
C GLY A 97 0.75 23.91 7.36
N ARG A 98 1.05 23.90 8.67
CA ARG A 98 2.41 23.63 9.17
C ARG A 98 2.37 22.52 10.21
N ALA A 99 2.80 21.34 9.78
CA ALA A 99 3.43 20.36 10.66
C ALA A 99 4.90 20.73 10.86
#